data_AF-A0A455U4T9-F1
#
_entry.id   AF-A0A455U4T9-F1
#
_cell.length_a   1.000
_cell.length_b   1.000
_cell.length_c   1.000
_cell.angle_alpha   90.00
_cell.angle_beta   90.00
_cell.angle_gamma   90.00
#
_symmetry.space_group_name_H-M   'P 1'
#
loop_
_entity.id
_entity.type
_entity.pdbx_description
1 polymer ?
#
loop_
_entity_poly.entity_id
_entity_poly.type
_entity_poly.pdbx_seq_one_letter_code
_entity_poly.pdbx_strand_id
1 'polypeptide(L)'
;MPRHTVEAHGNEWSRPDNMVSNGAFQLEEWQSQTRITASRNPHFHDVDNVALEEVVYFPIEERNTALNRFRAGEIDIAREFPTQQYDWLQDNLPDAVQVAPYLGIYYYAFNARDGHATADPRVREALSLAVRREVITDQILGTGEVPAYSFVPPNVSHYEGPTASFADLSQDERLERAQELLQEAGYGPDNPLELMLRYNTSEDHRKVAIAIAAMWKPLGVEGGAL
;
A
#
# COMPACT_ATOMS: atom_id res chain seq x y z
N MET A 1 -4.08 -26.59 -2.36
CA MET A 1 -3.72 -26.65 -3.80
C MET A 1 -4.02 -28.04 -4.34
N PRO A 2 -4.67 -28.17 -5.50
CA PRO A 2 -4.96 -29.46 -6.13
C PRO A 2 -3.68 -30.16 -6.61
N ARG A 3 -3.14 -31.09 -5.80
CA ARG A 3 -1.86 -31.78 -6.10
C ARG A 3 -1.82 -32.39 -7.50
N HIS A 4 -2.90 -33.05 -7.91
CA HIS A 4 -2.99 -33.74 -9.19
C HIS A 4 -2.81 -32.79 -10.40
N THR A 5 -3.35 -31.57 -10.38
CA THR A 5 -3.16 -30.63 -11.49
C THR A 5 -1.78 -29.96 -11.45
N VAL A 6 -1.26 -29.68 -10.26
CA VAL A 6 0.10 -29.13 -10.11
C VAL A 6 1.14 -30.11 -10.65
N GLU A 7 1.01 -31.41 -10.33
CA GLU A 7 1.91 -32.46 -10.84
C GLU A 7 1.75 -32.67 -12.36
N ALA A 8 0.53 -32.58 -12.89
CA ALA A 8 0.27 -32.79 -14.31
C ALA A 8 0.68 -31.61 -15.20
N HIS A 9 0.53 -30.37 -14.73
CA HIS A 9 0.66 -29.17 -15.56
C HIS A 9 1.80 -28.22 -15.14
N GLY A 10 2.48 -28.49 -14.01
CA GLY A 10 3.58 -27.66 -13.53
C GLY A 10 3.14 -26.20 -13.35
N ASN A 11 3.90 -25.25 -13.91
CA ASN A 11 3.61 -23.82 -13.79
C ASN A 11 2.28 -23.38 -14.45
N GLU A 12 1.75 -24.17 -15.39
CA GLU A 12 0.51 -23.86 -16.09
C GLU A 12 -0.74 -24.40 -15.36
N TRP A 13 -0.59 -24.98 -14.16
CA TRP A 13 -1.71 -25.52 -13.38
C TRP A 13 -2.79 -24.48 -13.06
N SER A 14 -2.43 -23.19 -13.02
CA SER A 14 -3.33 -22.07 -12.72
C SER A 14 -3.97 -21.44 -13.96
N ARG A 15 -3.69 -21.94 -15.16
CA ARG A 15 -4.34 -21.48 -16.38
C ARG A 15 -5.80 -21.95 -16.46
N PRO A 16 -6.63 -21.27 -17.28
CA PRO A 16 -7.88 -21.86 -17.74
C PRO A 16 -7.67 -23.30 -18.23
N ASP A 17 -8.69 -24.14 -18.11
CA ASP A 17 -8.70 -25.60 -18.38
C ASP A 17 -7.89 -26.48 -17.40
N ASN A 18 -6.81 -25.98 -16.81
CA ASN A 18 -5.97 -26.76 -15.87
C ASN A 18 -6.32 -26.52 -14.40
N MET A 19 -6.84 -25.33 -14.08
CA MET A 19 -7.08 -24.93 -12.70
C MET A 19 -8.29 -25.65 -12.10
N VAL A 20 -8.07 -26.31 -10.96
CA VAL A 20 -9.14 -26.89 -10.14
C VAL A 20 -9.30 -26.06 -8.87
N SER A 21 -10.53 -25.64 -8.58
CA SER A 21 -10.87 -24.82 -7.41
C SER A 21 -11.89 -25.52 -6.52
N ASN A 22 -11.84 -25.24 -5.22
CA ASN A 22 -12.83 -25.71 -4.23
C ASN A 22 -13.59 -24.54 -3.58
N GLY A 23 -13.46 -23.33 -4.14
CA GLY A 23 -14.17 -22.13 -3.70
C GLY A 23 -15.48 -21.92 -4.46
N ALA A 24 -16.20 -20.85 -4.13
CA ALA A 24 -17.49 -20.49 -4.71
C ALA A 24 -17.44 -20.16 -6.22
N PHE A 25 -16.26 -19.80 -6.73
CA PHE A 25 -16.05 -19.50 -8.14
C PHE A 25 -14.88 -20.31 -8.68
N GLN A 26 -14.95 -20.63 -9.97
CA GLN A 26 -13.91 -21.29 -10.75
C GLN A 26 -13.42 -20.36 -11.86
N LEU A 27 -12.14 -20.48 -12.23
CA LEU A 27 -11.57 -19.68 -13.31
C LEU A 27 -12.18 -20.10 -14.65
N GLU A 28 -12.76 -19.16 -15.37
CA GLU A 28 -13.33 -19.37 -16.70
C GLU A 28 -12.41 -18.80 -17.78
N GLU A 29 -11.94 -17.56 -17.60
CA GLU A 29 -11.11 -16.89 -18.58
C GLU A 29 -10.01 -16.07 -17.90
N TRP A 30 -8.82 -16.06 -18.50
CA TRP A 30 -7.74 -15.15 -18.13
C TRP A 30 -7.15 -14.50 -19.39
N GLN A 31 -7.51 -13.24 -19.62
CA GLN A 31 -6.89 -12.39 -20.63
C GLN A 31 -5.87 -11.46 -19.96
N SER A 32 -4.58 -11.71 -20.20
CA SER A 32 -3.48 -10.94 -19.60
C SER A 32 -3.67 -9.43 -19.80
N GLN A 33 -3.44 -8.65 -18.74
CA GLN A 33 -3.59 -7.19 -18.71
C GLN A 33 -4.99 -6.65 -19.06
N THR A 34 -5.99 -7.51 -19.23
CA THR A 34 -7.34 -7.12 -19.67
C THR A 34 -8.39 -7.47 -18.64
N ARG A 35 -8.58 -8.78 -18.34
CA ARG A 35 -9.56 -9.25 -17.36
C ARG A 35 -9.32 -10.69 -16.94
N ILE A 36 -9.87 -11.04 -15.78
CA ILE A 36 -10.08 -12.42 -15.35
C ILE A 36 -11.59 -12.60 -15.13
N THR A 37 -12.17 -13.64 -15.72
CA THR A 37 -13.58 -14.02 -15.51
C THR A 37 -13.62 -15.28 -14.67
N ALA A 38 -14.43 -15.26 -13.62
CA ALA A 38 -14.70 -16.42 -12.79
C ALA A 38 -16.20 -16.69 -12.73
N SER A 39 -16.62 -17.90 -13.08
CA SER A 39 -18.01 -18.35 -12.99
C SER A 39 -18.27 -19.09 -11.69
N ARG A 40 -19.53 -19.15 -11.26
CA ARG A 40 -19.95 -19.91 -10.09
C ARG A 40 -19.52 -21.37 -10.24
N ASN A 41 -18.89 -21.90 -9.20
CA ASN A 41 -18.46 -23.29 -9.15
C ASN A 41 -19.63 -24.19 -8.69
N PRO A 42 -20.19 -25.05 -9.56
CA PRO A 42 -21.29 -25.94 -9.19
C PRO A 42 -20.91 -27.01 -8.15
N HIS A 43 -19.60 -27.22 -7.93
CA HIS A 43 -19.08 -28.18 -6.96
C HIS A 43 -18.72 -27.55 -5.62
N PHE A 44 -18.96 -26.26 -5.43
CA PHE A 44 -18.76 -25.63 -4.13
C PHE A 44 -19.74 -26.19 -3.10
N HIS A 45 -19.25 -26.54 -1.91
CA HIS A 45 -20.06 -27.21 -0.88
C HIS A 45 -21.31 -26.42 -0.43
N ASP A 46 -21.30 -25.09 -0.62
CA ASP A 46 -22.40 -24.19 -0.26
C ASP A 46 -22.89 -23.39 -1.49
N VAL A 47 -22.92 -24.03 -2.67
CA VAL A 47 -23.27 -23.39 -3.95
C VAL A 47 -24.67 -22.76 -3.95
N ASP A 48 -25.61 -23.34 -3.22
CA ASP A 48 -27.00 -22.85 -3.16
C ASP A 48 -27.10 -21.45 -2.53
N ASN A 49 -26.11 -21.04 -1.73
CA ASN A 49 -26.03 -19.71 -1.12
C ASN A 49 -25.16 -18.72 -1.92
N VAL A 50 -24.59 -19.13 -3.05
CA VAL A 50 -23.82 -18.22 -3.92
C VAL A 50 -24.80 -17.45 -4.81
N ALA A 51 -24.95 -16.15 -4.57
CA ALA A 51 -25.91 -15.32 -5.31
C ALA A 51 -25.45 -14.94 -6.73
N LEU A 52 -24.13 -14.72 -6.93
CA LEU A 52 -23.57 -14.25 -8.19
C LEU A 52 -23.26 -15.43 -9.13
N GLU A 53 -23.55 -15.27 -10.42
CA GLU A 53 -23.24 -16.28 -11.44
C GLU A 53 -21.82 -16.13 -11.99
N GLU A 54 -21.34 -14.89 -12.07
CA GLU A 54 -20.06 -14.51 -12.64
C GLU A 54 -19.45 -13.35 -11.86
N VAL A 55 -18.12 -13.29 -11.82
CA VAL A 55 -17.35 -12.13 -11.37
C VAL A 55 -16.27 -11.83 -12.39
N VAL A 56 -16.19 -10.58 -12.85
CA VAL A 56 -15.15 -10.09 -13.76
C VAL A 56 -14.20 -9.16 -13.01
N TYR A 57 -12.92 -9.52 -13.00
CA TYR A 57 -11.85 -8.74 -12.39
C TYR A 57 -11.08 -7.98 -13.46
N PHE A 58 -11.02 -6.65 -13.34
CA PHE A 58 -10.23 -5.80 -14.22
C PHE A 58 -8.93 -5.35 -13.53
N PRO A 59 -7.76 -5.44 -14.18
CA PRO A 59 -6.49 -4.96 -13.64
C PRO A 59 -6.31 -3.45 -13.90
N ILE A 60 -7.25 -2.63 -13.41
CA ILE A 60 -7.18 -1.16 -13.56
C ILE A 60 -6.26 -0.61 -12.46
N GLU A 61 -5.10 -0.10 -12.85
CA GLU A 61 -4.12 0.48 -11.91
C GLU A 61 -4.43 1.95 -11.55
N GLU A 62 -5.01 2.70 -12.50
CA GLU A 62 -5.22 4.14 -12.33
C GLU A 62 -6.60 4.42 -11.70
N ARG A 63 -6.59 5.09 -10.55
CA ARG A 63 -7.77 5.27 -9.68
C ARG A 63 -8.85 6.16 -10.33
N ASN A 64 -8.48 7.20 -11.09
CA ASN A 64 -9.45 8.04 -11.79
C ASN A 64 -10.17 7.26 -12.89
N THR A 65 -9.46 6.37 -13.58
CA THR A 65 -9.99 5.47 -14.60
C THR A 65 -10.97 4.49 -13.97
N ALA A 66 -10.61 3.88 -12.83
CA ALA A 66 -11.52 3.03 -12.08
C ALA A 66 -12.79 3.77 -11.65
N LEU A 67 -12.66 4.98 -11.09
CA LEU A 67 -13.80 5.82 -10.69
C LEU A 67 -14.68 6.21 -11.89
N ASN A 68 -14.09 6.59 -13.01
CA ASN A 68 -14.85 6.94 -14.22
C ASN A 68 -15.62 5.74 -14.77
N ARG A 69 -15.00 4.56 -14.83
CA ARG A 69 -15.67 3.32 -15.25
C ARG A 69 -16.79 2.92 -14.29
N PHE A 70 -16.59 3.09 -12.99
CA PHE A 70 -17.64 2.89 -11.98
C PHE A 70 -18.82 3.83 -12.22
N ARG A 71 -18.57 5.12 -12.39
CA ARG A 71 -19.61 6.12 -12.67
C ARG A 71 -20.32 5.91 -14.00
N ALA A 72 -19.66 5.29 -14.97
CA ALA A 72 -20.24 4.91 -16.25
C ALA A 72 -21.05 3.60 -16.19
N GLY A 73 -21.06 2.90 -15.05
CA GLY A 73 -21.73 1.60 -14.88
C GLY A 73 -20.98 0.43 -15.53
N GLU A 74 -19.69 0.59 -15.84
CA GLU A 74 -18.88 -0.46 -16.47
C GLU A 74 -18.23 -1.40 -15.45
N ILE A 75 -18.14 -0.99 -14.18
CA ILE A 75 -17.72 -1.83 -13.06
C ILE A 75 -18.63 -1.56 -11.87
N ASP A 76 -18.96 -2.60 -11.11
CA ASP A 76 -19.84 -2.49 -9.93
C ASP A 76 -19.06 -2.09 -8.67
N ILE A 77 -17.76 -2.38 -8.62
CA ILE A 77 -16.89 -2.10 -7.47
C ILE A 77 -15.58 -1.51 -7.96
N ALA A 78 -15.34 -0.24 -7.58
CA ALA A 78 -14.00 0.34 -7.59
C ALA A 78 -13.35 0.10 -6.22
N ARG A 79 -12.27 -0.69 -6.15
CA ARG A 79 -11.61 -1.02 -4.88
C ARG A 79 -10.97 0.18 -4.20
N GLU A 80 -10.58 1.17 -4.98
CA GLU A 80 -9.93 2.39 -4.52
C GLU A 80 -10.42 3.57 -5.37
N PHE A 81 -10.34 4.78 -4.83
CA PHE A 81 -10.66 6.02 -5.52
C PHE A 81 -9.52 7.04 -5.34
N PRO A 82 -9.41 8.06 -6.22
CA PRO A 82 -8.44 9.13 -6.05
C PRO A 82 -8.72 9.88 -4.76
N THR A 83 -7.74 9.94 -3.86
CA THR A 83 -7.90 10.56 -2.54
C THR A 83 -8.32 12.04 -2.63
N GLN A 84 -7.92 12.75 -3.68
CA GLN A 84 -8.30 14.16 -3.89
C GLN A 84 -9.76 14.36 -4.28
N GLN A 85 -10.46 13.29 -4.67
CA GLN A 85 -11.89 13.34 -4.94
C GLN A 85 -12.71 12.95 -3.71
N TYR A 86 -12.09 12.66 -2.57
CA TYR A 86 -12.81 12.13 -1.41
C TYR A 86 -13.97 13.01 -0.95
N ASP A 87 -13.74 14.30 -0.71
CA ASP A 87 -14.82 15.23 -0.31
C ASP A 87 -15.95 15.27 -1.34
N TRP A 88 -15.59 15.38 -2.64
CA TRP A 88 -16.57 15.37 -3.72
C TRP A 88 -17.37 14.06 -3.75
N LEU A 89 -16.70 12.93 -3.54
CA LEU A 89 -17.33 11.61 -3.53
C LEU A 89 -18.25 11.45 -2.33
N GLN A 90 -17.87 11.94 -1.15
CA GLN A 90 -18.75 11.95 0.02
C GLN A 90 -20.01 12.80 -0.22
N ASP A 91 -19.88 13.95 -0.89
CA ASP A 91 -21.01 14.83 -1.17
C ASP A 91 -21.94 14.31 -2.28
N ASN A 92 -21.38 13.63 -3.30
CA ASN A 92 -22.10 13.33 -4.54
C ASN A 92 -22.42 11.84 -4.71
N LEU A 93 -21.67 10.94 -4.06
CA LEU A 93 -21.85 9.49 -4.11
C LEU A 93 -21.78 8.85 -2.69
N PRO A 94 -22.44 9.41 -1.66
CA PRO A 94 -22.28 8.97 -0.27
C PRO A 94 -22.58 7.49 -0.04
N ASP A 95 -23.56 6.93 -0.75
CA ASP A 95 -23.94 5.52 -0.61
C ASP A 95 -22.89 4.55 -1.18
N ALA A 96 -22.12 5.00 -2.18
CA ALA A 96 -21.08 4.21 -2.84
C ALA A 96 -19.71 4.33 -2.15
N VAL A 97 -19.47 5.42 -1.42
CA VAL A 97 -18.18 5.67 -0.76
C VAL A 97 -18.16 4.99 0.60
N GLN A 98 -17.38 3.91 0.67
CA GLN A 98 -17.21 3.15 1.90
C GLN A 98 -15.78 3.31 2.41
N VAL A 99 -15.59 4.13 3.45
CA VAL A 99 -14.35 4.23 4.20
C VAL A 99 -14.56 3.58 5.55
N ALA A 100 -13.77 2.55 5.83
CA ALA A 100 -13.88 1.75 7.05
C ALA A 100 -12.49 1.45 7.62
N PRO A 101 -12.39 1.18 8.93
CA PRO A 101 -11.15 0.71 9.53
C PRO A 101 -10.59 -0.51 8.80
N TYR A 102 -9.32 -0.43 8.42
CA TYR A 102 -8.60 -1.50 7.75
C TYR A 102 -7.35 -1.86 8.56
N LEU A 103 -7.15 -3.15 8.83
CA LEU A 103 -5.97 -3.66 9.52
C LEU A 103 -4.77 -3.72 8.55
N GLY A 104 -4.32 -2.55 8.12
CA GLY A 104 -3.18 -2.36 7.23
C GLY A 104 -2.27 -1.24 7.73
N ILE A 105 -1.02 -1.26 7.26
CA ILE A 105 -0.03 -0.22 7.54
C ILE A 105 0.68 0.18 6.25
N TYR A 106 0.81 1.49 6.04
CA TYR A 106 1.69 2.05 5.01
C TYR A 106 3.05 2.38 5.64
N TYR A 107 4.13 1.84 5.09
CA TYR A 107 5.49 2.07 5.59
C TYR A 107 6.52 1.96 4.47
N TYR A 108 7.67 2.61 4.65
CA TYR A 108 8.83 2.38 3.80
C TYR A 108 9.69 1.26 4.38
N ALA A 109 9.90 0.21 3.58
CA ALA A 109 10.80 -0.88 3.92
C ALA A 109 12.24 -0.48 3.60
N PHE A 110 13.10 -0.46 4.63
CA PHE A 110 14.53 -0.24 4.44
C PHE A 110 15.26 -1.54 4.09
N ASN A 111 16.20 -1.47 3.14
CA ASN A 111 17.09 -2.59 2.87
C ASN A 111 18.21 -2.63 3.93
N ALA A 112 18.07 -3.52 4.91
CA ALA A 112 19.00 -3.64 6.03
C ALA A 112 20.18 -4.62 5.77
N ARG A 113 20.42 -5.02 4.51
CA ARG A 113 21.54 -5.91 4.16
C ARG A 113 22.86 -5.16 4.21
N ASP A 114 23.94 -5.87 4.54
CA ASP A 114 25.30 -5.33 4.53
C ASP A 114 25.65 -4.66 3.19
N GLY A 115 26.39 -3.56 3.27
CA GLY A 115 26.76 -2.74 2.10
C GLY A 115 25.72 -1.69 1.71
N HIS A 116 24.56 -1.64 2.35
CA HIS A 116 23.60 -0.54 2.18
C HIS A 116 23.69 0.45 3.35
N ALA A 117 23.54 1.75 3.07
CA ALA A 117 23.51 2.81 4.09
C ALA A 117 22.48 2.52 5.21
N THR A 118 21.32 1.98 4.82
CA THR A 118 20.22 1.65 5.72
C THR A 118 20.44 0.36 6.53
N ALA A 119 21.60 -0.30 6.41
CA ALA A 119 22.02 -1.36 7.33
C ALA A 119 22.29 -0.78 8.74
N ASP A 120 22.78 0.46 8.82
CA ASP A 120 22.99 1.15 10.08
C ASP A 120 21.64 1.53 10.71
N PRO A 121 21.33 1.08 11.95
CA PRO A 121 20.10 1.45 12.64
C PRO A 121 19.94 2.96 12.84
N ARG A 122 21.03 3.71 13.02
CA ARG A 122 21.01 5.16 13.22
C ARG A 122 20.48 5.88 11.98
N VAL A 123 20.86 5.40 10.80
CA VAL A 123 20.34 5.92 9.53
C VAL A 123 18.84 5.69 9.43
N ARG A 124 18.35 4.49 9.74
CA ARG A 124 16.91 4.19 9.70
C ARG A 124 16.11 5.02 10.71
N GLU A 125 16.66 5.20 11.91
CA GLU A 125 16.05 6.02 12.95
C GLU A 125 15.96 7.49 12.54
N ALA A 126 17.05 8.07 12.05
CA ALA A 126 17.09 9.45 11.54
C ALA A 126 16.05 9.69 10.44
N LEU A 127 15.97 8.79 9.47
CA LEU A 127 14.99 8.89 8.39
C LEU A 127 13.56 8.81 8.91
N SER A 128 13.27 7.97 9.90
CA SER A 128 11.93 7.86 10.52
C SER A 128 11.56 9.09 11.34
N LEU A 129 12.53 9.66 12.06
CA LEU A 129 12.36 10.87 12.87
C LEU A 129 11.99 12.07 12.03
N ALA A 130 12.56 12.23 10.83
CA ALA A 130 12.25 13.35 9.94
C ALA A 130 10.85 13.29 9.29
N VAL A 131 10.19 12.13 9.27
CA VAL A 131 8.86 12.01 8.61
C VAL A 131 7.76 12.67 9.42
N ARG A 132 7.09 13.65 8.81
CA ARG A 132 5.90 14.32 9.35
C ARG A 132 4.64 13.53 9.00
N ARG A 133 4.24 12.61 9.88
CA ARG A 133 3.19 11.62 9.62
C ARG A 133 1.82 12.28 9.45
N GLU A 134 1.52 13.27 10.29
CA GLU A 134 0.28 14.05 10.29
C GLU A 134 0.13 14.86 8.98
N VAL A 135 1.23 15.37 8.43
CA VAL A 135 1.19 16.05 7.12
C VAL A 135 0.79 15.06 6.02
N ILE A 136 1.31 13.83 6.07
CA ILE A 136 0.99 12.80 5.09
C ILE A 136 -0.49 12.40 5.19
N THR A 137 -0.96 12.09 6.39
CA THR A 137 -2.33 11.61 6.60
C THR A 137 -3.36 12.71 6.39
N ASP A 138 -3.13 13.91 6.90
CA ASP A 138 -4.18 14.92 7.00
C ASP A 138 -4.20 15.86 5.80
N GLN A 139 -3.06 16.07 5.14
CA GLN A 139 -2.92 17.08 4.07
C GLN A 139 -2.61 16.48 2.69
N ILE A 140 -1.90 15.35 2.63
CA ILE A 140 -1.52 14.72 1.35
C ILE A 140 -2.55 13.69 0.92
N LEU A 141 -2.96 12.81 1.84
CA LEU A 141 -3.96 11.78 1.58
C LEU A 141 -5.36 12.26 1.94
N GLY A 142 -5.60 12.60 3.22
CA GLY A 142 -6.83 13.25 3.67
C GLY A 142 -8.07 12.36 3.62
N THR A 143 -7.95 11.02 3.66
CA THR A 143 -9.11 10.12 3.55
C THR A 143 -9.46 9.36 4.82
N GLY A 144 -8.84 9.74 5.94
CA GLY A 144 -9.08 9.16 7.27
C GLY A 144 -7.98 8.20 7.73
N GLU A 145 -6.83 8.19 7.05
CA GLU A 145 -5.63 7.51 7.53
C GLU A 145 -5.17 8.05 8.88
N VAL A 146 -4.66 7.17 9.74
CA VAL A 146 -4.16 7.53 11.07
C VAL A 146 -2.63 7.52 11.08
N PRO A 147 -1.96 8.56 11.62
CA PRO A 147 -0.51 8.59 11.77
C PRO A 147 0.04 7.34 12.49
N ALA A 148 0.93 6.60 11.82
CA ALA A 148 1.46 5.35 12.36
C ALA A 148 2.79 5.54 13.11
N TYR A 149 2.80 5.20 14.40
CA TYR A 149 3.99 5.21 15.28
C TYR A 149 4.42 3.80 15.72
N SER A 150 3.71 2.77 15.27
CA SER A 150 3.99 1.36 15.50
C SER A 150 3.74 0.57 14.22
N PHE A 151 4.29 -0.64 14.13
CA PHE A 151 4.07 -1.50 12.96
C PHE A 151 2.68 -2.15 12.95
N VAL A 152 2.19 -2.53 14.13
CA VAL A 152 0.85 -3.10 14.27
C VAL A 152 -0.14 -1.94 14.44
N PRO A 153 -1.19 -1.86 13.60
CA PRO A 153 -2.22 -0.81 13.70
C PRO A 153 -2.95 -0.83 15.06
N PRO A 154 -3.54 0.29 15.48
CA PRO A 154 -4.45 0.30 16.63
C PRO A 154 -5.68 -0.57 16.38
N ASN A 155 -6.40 -0.92 17.45
CA ASN A 155 -7.64 -1.71 17.40
C ASN A 155 -7.47 -3.18 16.94
N VAL A 156 -6.25 -3.69 16.89
CA VAL A 156 -6.04 -5.14 16.81
C VAL A 156 -6.49 -5.78 18.13
N SER A 157 -7.40 -6.74 18.04
CA SER A 157 -7.97 -7.39 19.22
C SER A 157 -6.87 -8.02 20.08
N HIS A 158 -6.94 -7.77 21.39
CA HIS A 158 -6.00 -8.28 22.39
C HIS A 158 -4.53 -7.87 22.17
N TYR A 159 -4.28 -6.72 21.56
CA TYR A 159 -2.94 -6.20 21.34
C TYR A 159 -2.79 -4.76 21.87
N GLU A 160 -1.84 -4.56 22.77
CA GLU A 160 -1.37 -3.23 23.20
C GLU A 160 0.00 -2.96 22.56
N GLY A 161 0.02 -2.01 21.63
CA GLY A 161 1.23 -1.68 20.88
C GLY A 161 2.18 -0.78 21.65
N PRO A 162 3.50 -0.86 21.37
CA PRO A 162 4.43 0.13 21.88
C PRO A 162 4.16 1.49 21.21
N THR A 163 4.34 2.57 21.97
CA THR A 163 4.41 3.92 21.39
C THR A 163 5.86 4.21 21.04
N ALA A 164 6.12 4.76 19.84
CA ALA A 164 7.47 5.21 19.50
C ALA A 164 7.95 6.25 20.51
N SER A 165 9.18 6.13 20.99
CA SER A 165 9.78 7.04 21.97
C SER A 165 9.79 8.51 21.53
N PHE A 166 9.72 8.76 20.23
CA PHE A 166 9.70 10.09 19.63
C PHE A 166 8.29 10.62 19.33
N ALA A 167 7.22 9.89 19.64
CA ALA A 167 5.86 10.28 19.29
C ALA A 167 5.44 11.62 19.92
N ASP A 168 5.92 11.90 21.13
CA ASP A 168 5.62 13.13 21.88
C ASP A 168 6.64 14.26 21.63
N LEU A 169 7.71 14.00 20.87
CA LEU A 169 8.71 15.02 20.54
C LEU A 169 8.17 15.96 19.46
N SER A 170 8.51 17.24 19.58
CA SER A 170 8.25 18.20 18.51
C SER A 170 9.03 17.81 17.25
N GLN A 171 8.55 18.28 16.09
CA GLN A 171 9.23 18.00 14.83
C GLN A 171 10.66 18.56 14.79
N ASP A 172 10.91 19.69 15.46
CA ASP A 172 12.23 20.32 15.50
C ASP A 172 13.21 19.48 16.34
N GLU A 173 12.79 19.00 17.51
CA GLU A 173 13.60 18.07 18.35
C GLU A 173 13.91 16.78 17.59
N ARG A 174 12.93 16.24 16.85
CA ARG A 174 13.13 15.05 16.03
C ARG A 174 14.13 15.28 14.90
N LEU A 175 14.09 16.45 14.27
CA LEU A 175 15.03 16.81 13.20
C LEU A 175 16.44 17.02 13.73
N GLU A 176 16.61 17.69 14.87
CA GLU A 176 17.90 17.83 15.54
C GLU A 176 18.50 16.45 15.84
N ARG A 177 17.72 15.56 16.47
CA ARG A 177 18.17 14.20 16.75
C ARG A 177 18.50 13.40 15.50
N ALA A 178 17.72 13.55 14.43
CA ALA A 178 17.99 12.90 13.16
C ALA A 178 19.31 13.36 12.53
N GLN A 179 19.63 14.64 12.61
CA GLN A 179 20.90 15.19 12.09
C GLN A 179 22.10 14.66 12.88
N GLU A 180 22.01 14.60 14.22
CA GLU A 180 23.04 14.00 15.06
C GLU A 180 23.30 12.53 14.67
N LEU A 181 22.23 11.73 14.54
CA LEU A 181 22.33 10.32 14.19
C LEU A 181 23.01 10.10 12.83
N LEU A 182 22.74 10.95 11.85
CA LEU A 182 23.41 10.89 10.55
C LEU A 182 24.88 11.29 10.61
N GLN A 183 25.22 12.32 11.39
CA GLN A 183 26.62 12.71 11.62
C GLN A 183 27.40 11.59 12.31
N GLU A 184 26.83 10.98 13.35
CA GLU A 184 27.40 9.81 14.03
C GLU A 184 27.57 8.62 13.07
N ALA A 185 26.69 8.48 12.08
CA ALA A 185 26.77 7.48 11.02
C ALA A 185 27.73 7.85 9.87
N GLY A 186 28.37 9.03 9.94
CA GLY A 186 29.38 9.48 8.98
C GLY A 186 28.82 10.24 7.79
N TYR A 187 27.56 10.70 7.85
CA TYR A 187 26.93 11.51 6.81
C TYR A 187 26.90 12.99 7.21
N GLY A 188 27.08 13.87 6.23
CA GLY A 188 27.11 15.32 6.43
C GLY A 188 27.30 16.07 5.12
N PRO A 189 27.58 17.39 5.17
CA PRO A 189 27.69 18.22 3.96
C PRO A 189 28.73 17.73 2.94
N ASP A 190 29.83 17.14 3.41
CA ASP A 190 30.92 16.62 2.55
C ASP A 190 30.72 15.14 2.14
N ASN A 191 29.72 14.46 2.72
CA ASN A 191 29.39 13.06 2.45
C ASN A 191 27.87 12.86 2.60
N PRO A 192 27.07 13.32 1.62
CA PRO A 192 25.62 13.25 1.70
C PRO A 192 25.14 11.79 1.69
N LEU A 193 23.97 11.55 2.31
CA LEU A 193 23.33 10.24 2.28
C LEU A 193 22.55 10.09 0.97
N GLU A 194 23.02 9.24 0.06
CA GLU A 194 22.30 8.95 -1.19
C GLU A 194 21.29 7.81 -1.03
N LEU A 195 20.02 8.07 -1.36
CA LEU A 195 18.94 7.08 -1.29
C LEU A 195 18.00 7.16 -2.50
N MET A 196 17.51 5.99 -2.94
CA MET A 196 16.46 5.88 -3.95
C MET A 196 15.19 5.35 -3.30
N LEU A 197 14.11 6.13 -3.33
CA LEU A 197 12.79 5.67 -2.91
C LEU A 197 12.13 4.94 -4.07
N ARG A 198 11.71 3.69 -3.85
CA ARG A 198 10.98 2.90 -4.83
C ARG A 198 9.52 2.78 -4.43
N TYR A 199 8.62 2.90 -5.40
CA TYR A 199 7.18 2.66 -5.20
C TYR A 199 6.56 2.00 -6.43
N ASN A 200 5.42 1.31 -6.27
CA ASN A 200 4.64 0.80 -7.40
C ASN A 200 3.81 1.92 -8.03
N THR A 201 3.53 1.83 -9.33
CA THR A 201 2.79 2.85 -10.09
C THR A 201 1.46 3.20 -9.42
N SER A 202 1.39 4.40 -8.85
CA SER A 202 0.22 4.98 -8.17
C SER A 202 0.47 6.46 -7.94
N GLU A 203 -0.54 7.30 -8.20
CA GLU A 203 -0.43 8.75 -8.00
C GLU A 203 -0.21 9.11 -6.53
N ASP A 204 -0.88 8.40 -5.62
CA ASP A 204 -0.79 8.70 -4.19
C ASP A 204 0.54 8.21 -3.61
N HIS A 205 1.05 7.06 -4.04
CA HIS A 205 2.40 6.63 -3.68
C HIS A 205 3.46 7.61 -4.19
N ARG A 206 3.30 8.13 -5.42
CA ARG A 206 4.19 9.18 -5.95
C ARG A 206 4.16 10.43 -5.08
N LYS A 207 2.98 10.90 -4.66
CA LYS A 207 2.84 12.09 -3.80
C LYS A 207 3.50 11.88 -2.44
N VAL A 208 3.27 10.73 -1.80
CA VAL A 208 3.92 10.37 -0.53
C VAL A 208 5.44 10.28 -0.70
N ALA A 209 5.93 9.68 -1.79
CA ALA A 209 7.36 9.56 -2.05
C ALA A 209 8.03 10.94 -2.25
N ILE A 210 7.41 11.85 -3.01
CA ILE A 210 7.88 13.23 -3.20
C ILE A 210 7.92 13.97 -1.86
N ALA A 211 6.87 13.82 -1.03
CA ALA A 211 6.80 14.46 0.26
C ALA A 211 7.87 13.95 1.23
N ILE A 212 8.09 12.64 1.30
CA ILE A 212 9.16 12.07 2.13
C ILE A 212 10.53 12.50 1.64
N ALA A 213 10.78 12.48 0.33
CA ALA A 213 12.03 12.99 -0.22
C ALA A 213 12.24 14.46 0.17
N ALA A 214 11.19 15.29 0.15
CA ALA A 214 11.26 16.67 0.64
C ALA A 214 11.51 16.78 2.16
N MET A 215 10.91 15.90 2.97
CA MET A 215 11.11 15.84 4.41
C MET A 215 12.53 15.41 4.79
N TRP A 216 13.23 14.65 3.94
CA TRP A 216 14.61 14.26 4.14
C TRP A 216 15.64 15.27 3.62
N LYS A 217 15.26 16.27 2.82
CA LYS A 217 16.18 17.31 2.36
C LYS A 217 16.94 18.05 3.48
N PRO A 218 16.30 18.44 4.61
CA PRO A 218 17.00 19.08 5.73
C PRO A 218 18.06 18.19 6.39
N LEU A 219 18.04 16.88 6.13
CA LEU A 219 19.04 15.93 6.61
C LEU A 219 20.24 15.79 5.65
N GLY A 220 20.25 16.49 4.51
CA GLY A 220 21.28 16.32 3.48
C GLY A 220 21.16 15.01 2.71
N VAL A 221 19.98 14.41 2.68
CA VAL A 221 19.71 13.20 1.88
C VAL A 221 19.55 13.60 0.42
N GLU A 222 20.31 12.96 -0.45
CA GLU A 222 20.27 13.13 -1.89
C GLU A 222 19.64 11.91 -2.58
N GLY A 223 19.13 12.13 -3.80
CA GLY A 223 18.48 11.10 -4.60
C GLY A 223 17.03 11.41 -4.96
N GLY A 224 16.33 10.43 -5.52
CA GLY A 224 15.02 10.60 -6.13
C GLY A 224 14.01 9.51 -5.75
N ALA A 225 12.79 9.71 -6.21
CA ALA A 225 11.71 8.72 -6.15
C ALA A 225 11.44 8.16 -7.54
N LEU A 226 11.44 6.83 -7.69
CA LEU A 226 11.16 6.09 -8.92
C LEU A 226 10.09 5.02 -8.72
#